data_AF-A0A6P3EX34-F1
#
_entry.id   AF-A0A6P3EX34-F1
#
_cell.length_a   1.000
_cell.length_b   1.000
_cell.length_c   1.000
_cell.angle_alpha   90.00
_cell.angle_beta   90.00
_cell.angle_gamma   90.00
#
_symmetry.space_group_name_H-M   'P 1'
#
loop_
_entity.id
_entity.type
_entity.pdbx_description
1 polymer ?
#
loop_
_entity_poly.entity_id
_entity_poly.type
_entity_poly.pdbx_seq_one_letter_code
_entity_poly.pdbx_strand_id
1 'polypeptide(L)'
;MQCLTTPTLLRALAQALRTGHAAGRSLHSSTMVATYKYVNLQEPEMDMRSVTDRAARTLLWTELIRGLGMTLSYMFREPATINYPFEKGPLSARFLGEHALRRYPSGEERCIACKLCEAICPAQAITIEAEPRADGSRRTTRYDIDMTKNNGDKWEAEIAANIQADYLYR
;
A
#
# COMPACT_ATOMS: atom_id res chain seq x y z
N MET A 1 36.61 -44.49 -11.13
CA MET A 1 37.99 -44.13 -10.72
C MET A 1 38.45 -42.97 -11.58
N GLN A 2 38.52 -41.76 -11.01
CA GLN A 2 39.15 -40.60 -11.66
C GLN A 2 40.19 -40.08 -10.68
N CYS A 3 41.47 -40.19 -11.05
CA CYS A 3 42.61 -39.77 -10.26
C CYS A 3 42.67 -38.24 -10.23
N LEU A 4 42.43 -37.66 -9.05
CA LEU A 4 42.63 -36.24 -8.80
C LEU A 4 44.14 -35.94 -8.84
N THR A 5 44.54 -35.10 -9.79
CA THR A 5 45.92 -34.66 -9.99
C THR A 5 46.43 -33.91 -8.76
N THR A 6 47.69 -34.13 -8.38
CA THR A 6 48.39 -33.53 -7.22
C THR A 6 48.22 -32.01 -7.00
N PRO A 7 48.03 -31.12 -8.01
CA PRO A 7 47.83 -29.68 -7.74
C PRO A 7 46.47 -29.32 -7.10
N THR A 8 45.42 -30.15 -7.25
CA THR A 8 44.11 -29.85 -6.62
C THR A 8 44.08 -30.20 -5.14
N LEU A 9 44.83 -31.22 -4.72
CA LEU A 9 44.95 -31.65 -3.32
C LEU A 9 45.70 -30.61 -2.46
N LEU A 10 46.76 -30.00 -3.01
CA LEU A 10 47.52 -28.94 -2.35
C LEU A 10 46.72 -27.65 -2.17
N ARG A 11 45.87 -27.28 -3.15
CA ARG A 11 44.95 -26.13 -3.01
C ARG A 11 43.85 -26.38 -1.97
N ALA A 12 43.33 -27.60 -1.87
CA ALA A 12 42.32 -27.97 -0.87
C ALA A 12 42.92 -27.95 0.56
N LEU A 13 44.14 -28.45 0.74
CA LEU A 13 44.84 -28.40 2.04
C LEU A 13 45.22 -26.97 2.45
N ALA A 14 45.60 -26.10 1.50
CA ALA A 14 45.87 -24.69 1.77
C ALA A 14 44.60 -23.86 2.09
N GLN A 15 43.41 -24.35 1.71
CA GLN A 15 42.13 -23.79 2.13
C GLN A 15 41.73 -24.30 3.52
N ALA A 16 41.99 -25.56 3.83
CA ALA A 16 41.71 -26.16 5.14
C ALA A 16 42.58 -25.59 6.28
N LEU A 17 43.81 -25.15 6.00
CA LEU A 17 44.68 -24.51 6.99
C LEU A 17 44.36 -23.03 7.27
N ARG A 18 43.44 -22.40 6.53
CA ARG A 18 42.95 -21.03 6.81
C ARG A 18 41.70 -20.99 7.67
N THR A 19 41.04 -22.13 7.87
CA THR A 19 39.95 -22.24 8.84
C THR A 19 40.52 -22.54 10.21
N GLY A 20 41.16 -21.51 10.79
CA GLY A 20 41.41 -21.47 12.21
C GLY A 20 40.09 -21.68 12.94
N HIS A 21 40.02 -22.76 13.71
CA HIS A 21 38.98 -22.98 14.69
C HIS A 21 38.99 -21.83 15.70
N ALA A 22 37.93 -21.02 15.67
CA ALA A 22 37.35 -20.48 16.89
C ALA A 22 35.99 -21.15 17.08
N ALA A 23 36.01 -22.47 17.31
CA ALA A 23 34.89 -23.17 17.93
C ALA A 23 34.84 -22.80 19.42
N GLY A 24 34.49 -21.55 19.67
CA GLY A 24 34.03 -21.07 20.96
C GLY A 24 32.66 -20.48 20.72
N ARG A 25 31.61 -21.27 20.93
CA ARG A 25 30.26 -20.74 21.10
C ARG A 25 30.29 -19.90 22.38
N SER A 26 30.66 -18.62 22.27
CA SER A 26 30.40 -17.66 23.31
C SER A 26 28.88 -17.55 23.42
N LEU A 27 28.33 -18.22 24.42
CA LEU A 27 26.99 -17.99 24.93
C LEU A 27 26.80 -16.47 25.04
N HIS A 28 25.79 -15.96 24.33
CA HIS A 28 25.25 -14.60 24.36
C HIS A 28 25.85 -13.71 25.48
N SER A 29 26.96 -13.04 25.19
CA SER A 29 27.11 -11.68 25.70
C SER A 29 26.25 -10.85 24.76
N SER A 30 25.16 -10.32 25.28
CA SER A 30 24.29 -9.33 24.66
C SER A 30 25.12 -8.12 24.26
N THR A 31 25.87 -8.23 23.16
CA THR A 31 26.17 -7.06 22.34
C THR A 31 24.82 -6.65 21.78
N MET A 32 24.14 -5.76 22.50
CA MET A 32 23.04 -5.01 21.92
C MET A 32 23.66 -4.22 20.76
N VAL A 33 23.70 -4.82 19.58
CA VAL A 33 23.89 -4.08 18.33
C VAL A 33 22.77 -3.06 18.33
N ALA A 34 23.12 -1.78 18.37
CA ALA A 34 22.16 -0.71 18.63
C ALA A 34 20.90 -0.86 17.75
N THR A 35 19.75 -1.12 18.39
CA THR A 35 18.44 -1.29 17.76
C THR A 35 17.85 0.02 17.23
N TYR A 36 18.55 1.12 17.48
CA TYR A 36 18.18 2.46 17.10
C TYR A 36 19.39 3.15 16.48
N LYS A 37 19.14 3.94 15.43
CA LYS A 37 20.17 4.73 14.75
C LYS A 37 20.13 6.15 15.29
N TYR A 38 21.24 6.59 15.87
CA TYR A 38 21.43 8.01 16.14
C TYR A 38 21.55 8.76 14.82
N VAL A 39 20.65 9.71 14.57
CA VAL A 39 20.67 10.58 13.39
C VAL A 39 21.49 11.83 13.74
N ASN A 40 22.44 12.19 12.86
CA ASN A 40 23.31 13.36 13.02
C ASN A 40 24.26 13.32 14.24
N LEU A 41 24.68 12.15 14.71
CA LEU A 41 25.75 12.02 15.72
C LEU A 41 27.13 12.07 15.05
N GLN A 42 27.44 13.21 14.43
CA GLN A 42 28.73 13.45 13.77
C GLN A 42 29.25 14.82 14.20
N GLU A 43 30.43 14.82 14.80
CA GLU A 43 31.11 16.06 15.19
C GLU A 43 31.79 16.68 13.96
N PRO A 44 31.74 18.01 13.79
CA PRO A 44 32.36 18.66 12.65
C PRO A 44 33.89 18.71 12.78
N GLU A 45 34.60 18.43 11.69
CA GLU A 45 36.06 18.51 11.65
C GLU A 45 36.56 19.95 11.81
N MET A 46 37.68 20.16 12.51
CA MET A 46 38.27 21.49 12.79
C MET A 46 39.46 21.85 11.89
N ASP A 47 39.58 21.23 10.73
CA ASP A 47 40.61 21.55 9.75
C ASP A 47 40.39 22.94 9.11
N MET A 48 41.48 23.65 8.78
CA MET A 48 41.40 24.99 8.20
C MET A 48 40.62 25.01 6.87
N ARG A 49 40.68 23.91 6.10
CA ARG A 49 39.89 23.77 4.86
C ARG A 49 38.40 23.60 5.13
N SER A 50 38.02 22.77 6.11
CA SER A 50 36.61 22.53 6.44
C SER A 50 35.96 23.74 7.12
N VAL A 51 36.73 24.52 7.88
CA VAL A 51 36.28 25.78 8.49
C VAL A 51 36.06 26.85 7.43
N THR A 52 36.98 27.01 6.48
CA THR A 52 36.84 27.98 5.38
C THR A 52 35.70 27.61 4.42
N ASP A 53 35.50 26.33 4.11
CA ASP A 53 34.37 25.87 3.30
C ASP A 53 33.02 26.10 4.00
N ARG A 54 32.92 25.85 5.32
CA ARG A 54 31.72 26.19 6.10
C ARG A 54 31.46 27.69 6.13
N ALA A 55 32.49 28.51 6.29
CA ALA A 55 32.36 29.96 6.24
C ALA A 55 31.90 30.44 4.85
N ALA A 56 32.42 29.84 3.78
CA ALA A 56 32.01 30.12 2.40
C ALA A 56 30.53 29.74 2.16
N ARG A 57 30.07 28.59 2.67
CA ARG A 57 28.64 28.21 2.59
C ARG A 57 27.74 29.22 3.29
N THR A 58 28.16 29.73 4.45
CA THR A 58 27.40 30.73 5.23
C THR A 58 27.37 32.10 4.54
N LEU A 59 28.51 32.56 4.01
CA LEU A 59 28.63 33.91 3.43
C LEU A 59 28.13 33.99 1.99
N LEU A 60 28.36 32.96 1.18
CA LEU A 60 28.02 32.91 -0.25
C LEU A 60 26.73 32.13 -0.53
N TRP A 61 26.02 31.67 0.51
CA TRP A 61 24.74 30.95 0.42
C TRP A 61 24.72 29.82 -0.61
N THR A 62 25.82 29.08 -0.74
CA THR A 62 25.97 28.04 -1.78
C THR A 62 24.93 26.92 -1.64
N GLU A 63 24.55 26.57 -0.41
CA GLU A 63 23.49 25.59 -0.13
C GLU A 63 22.10 26.09 -0.56
N LEU A 64 21.83 27.40 -0.47
CA LEU A 64 20.55 27.97 -0.93
C LEU A 64 20.47 27.93 -2.45
N ILE A 65 21.58 28.25 -3.15
CA ILE A 65 21.66 28.15 -4.61
C ILE A 65 21.51 26.69 -5.05
N ARG A 66 22.12 25.73 -4.32
CA ARG A 66 21.94 24.30 -4.56
C ARG A 66 20.46 23.89 -4.40
N GLY A 67 19.78 24.37 -3.36
CA GLY A 67 18.34 24.14 -3.15
C GLY A 67 17.47 24.76 -4.25
N LEU A 68 17.79 25.98 -4.67
CA LEU A 68 17.10 26.67 -5.77
C LEU A 68 17.30 25.97 -7.12
N GLY A 69 18.49 25.39 -7.35
CA GLY A 69 18.73 24.54 -8.52
C GLY A 69 17.81 23.31 -8.54
N MET A 70 17.50 22.74 -7.38
CA MET A 70 16.55 21.62 -7.29
C MET A 70 15.12 22.05 -7.60
N THR A 71 14.66 23.21 -7.10
CA THR A 71 13.32 23.70 -7.41
C THR A 71 13.18 24.08 -8.89
N LEU A 72 14.23 24.69 -9.46
CA LEU A 72 14.31 24.95 -10.90
C LEU A 72 14.24 23.65 -11.72
N SER A 73 14.83 22.55 -11.24
CA SER A 73 14.69 21.24 -11.89
C SER A 73 13.23 20.77 -11.97
N TYR A 74 12.36 21.10 -11.01
CA TYR A 74 10.93 20.78 -11.09
C TYR A 74 10.17 21.61 -12.13
N MET A 75 10.65 22.81 -12.46
CA MET A 75 10.04 23.66 -13.51
C MET A 75 10.13 23.01 -14.90
N PHE A 76 11.15 22.18 -15.13
CA PHE A 76 11.35 21.45 -16.38
C PHE A 76 10.79 20.02 -16.35
N ARG A 77 10.12 19.62 -15.26
CA ARG A 77 9.37 18.36 -15.21
C ARG A 77 7.95 18.57 -15.72
N GLU A 78 7.40 17.54 -16.33
CA GLU A 78 5.99 17.52 -16.68
C GLU A 78 5.11 17.56 -15.42
N PRO A 79 4.04 18.38 -15.39
CA PRO A 79 3.15 18.45 -14.24
C PRO A 79 2.31 17.17 -14.11
N ALA A 80 2.16 16.67 -12.87
CA ALA A 80 1.37 15.47 -12.58
C ALA A 80 -0.15 15.73 -12.49
N THR A 81 -0.65 16.76 -13.18
CA THR A 81 -2.07 17.15 -13.14
C THR A 81 -2.86 16.38 -14.19
N ILE A 82 -3.92 15.67 -13.77
CA ILE A 82 -4.89 15.06 -14.68
C ILE A 82 -5.91 16.09 -15.16
N ASN A 83 -6.37 15.99 -16.42
CA ASN A 83 -7.36 16.91 -16.98
C ASN A 83 -8.80 16.50 -16.62
N TYR A 84 -9.21 16.77 -15.39
CA TYR A 84 -10.60 16.56 -14.97
C TYR A 84 -11.54 17.57 -15.64
N PRO A 85 -12.70 17.18 -16.21
CA PRO A 85 -13.43 15.91 -16.05
C PRO A 85 -13.19 14.86 -17.16
N PHE A 86 -12.33 15.13 -18.14
CA PHE A 86 -12.12 14.26 -19.31
C PHE A 86 -11.25 13.05 -18.98
N GLU A 87 -10.26 13.24 -18.11
CA GLU A 87 -9.40 12.21 -17.55
C GLU A 87 -9.71 12.05 -16.05
N LYS A 88 -9.94 10.82 -15.61
CA LYS A 88 -10.20 10.49 -14.21
C LYS A 88 -9.04 9.68 -13.64
N GLY A 89 -8.80 9.81 -12.34
CA GLY A 89 -7.80 9.01 -11.65
C GLY A 89 -8.10 7.51 -11.74
N PRO A 90 -7.07 6.65 -11.63
CA PRO A 90 -7.27 5.20 -11.62
C PRO A 90 -8.00 4.78 -10.34
N LEU A 91 -9.13 4.07 -10.49
CA LEU A 91 -9.88 3.48 -9.38
C LEU A 91 -9.61 1.96 -9.30
N SER A 92 -9.58 1.44 -8.08
CA SER A 92 -9.53 -0.01 -7.87
C SER A 92 -10.94 -0.62 -7.89
N ALA A 93 -11.05 -1.91 -8.23
CA ALA A 93 -12.33 -2.64 -8.20
C ALA A 93 -12.96 -2.71 -6.79
N ARG A 94 -12.19 -2.40 -5.74
CA ARG A 94 -12.63 -2.35 -4.33
C ARG A 94 -13.11 -0.98 -3.89
N PHE A 95 -13.16 -0.01 -4.79
CA PHE A 95 -13.64 1.32 -4.46
C PHE A 95 -15.08 1.27 -3.93
N LEU A 96 -15.30 1.92 -2.78
CA LEU A 96 -16.59 2.04 -2.15
C LEU A 96 -17.22 3.35 -2.62
N GLY A 97 -18.24 3.23 -3.47
CA GLY A 97 -18.97 4.37 -4.04
C GLY A 97 -20.44 4.42 -3.59
N GLU A 98 -21.31 4.74 -4.52
CA GLU A 98 -22.75 4.79 -4.31
C GLU A 98 -23.34 3.40 -4.00
N HIS A 99 -24.29 3.34 -3.06
CA HIS A 99 -24.96 2.10 -2.71
C HIS A 99 -25.99 1.72 -3.79
N ALA A 100 -26.05 0.45 -4.12
CA ALA A 100 -26.89 -0.07 -5.19
C ALA A 100 -27.47 -1.43 -4.83
N LEU A 101 -28.79 -1.58 -5.00
CA LEU A 101 -29.46 -2.87 -4.78
C LEU A 101 -29.46 -3.70 -6.07
N ARG A 102 -28.90 -4.90 -6.00
CA ARG A 102 -28.74 -5.79 -7.15
C ARG A 102 -29.91 -6.74 -7.36
N ARG A 103 -30.03 -7.25 -8.58
CA ARG A 103 -31.01 -8.27 -8.99
C ARG A 103 -30.36 -9.63 -9.26
N TYR A 104 -31.15 -10.68 -9.20
CA TYR A 104 -30.81 -11.99 -9.74
C TYR A 104 -30.78 -11.92 -11.28
N PRO A 105 -30.12 -12.89 -11.96
CA PRO A 105 -30.18 -12.99 -13.42
C PRO A 105 -31.61 -13.15 -13.98
N SER A 106 -32.56 -13.60 -13.16
CA SER A 106 -33.99 -13.66 -13.49
C SER A 106 -34.71 -12.30 -13.46
N GLY A 107 -34.05 -11.23 -13.01
CA GLY A 107 -34.62 -9.88 -12.87
C GLY A 107 -35.28 -9.60 -11.51
N GLU A 108 -35.42 -10.61 -10.65
CA GLU A 108 -35.96 -10.43 -9.30
C GLU A 108 -34.94 -9.76 -8.37
N GLU A 109 -35.38 -8.94 -7.41
CA GLU A 109 -34.48 -8.30 -6.44
C GLU A 109 -33.79 -9.32 -5.52
N ARG A 110 -32.52 -9.08 -5.15
CA ARG A 110 -31.80 -9.97 -4.22
C ARG A 110 -32.17 -9.76 -2.76
N CYS A 111 -32.74 -8.60 -2.42
CA CYS A 111 -33.14 -8.30 -1.05
C CYS A 111 -34.27 -9.22 -0.59
N ILE A 112 -34.04 -9.97 0.49
CA ILE A 112 -35.04 -10.79 1.19
C ILE A 112 -35.54 -10.12 2.47
N ALA A 113 -35.31 -8.81 2.62
CA ALA A 113 -35.67 -8.02 3.79
C ALA A 113 -35.13 -8.58 5.14
N CYS A 114 -33.94 -9.17 5.18
CA CYS A 114 -33.40 -9.83 6.39
C CYS A 114 -33.11 -8.91 7.59
N LYS A 115 -33.05 -7.58 7.38
CA LYS A 115 -32.71 -6.56 8.40
C LYS A 115 -31.31 -6.68 9.03
N LEU A 116 -30.43 -7.55 8.51
CA LEU A 116 -29.04 -7.62 8.98
C LEU A 116 -28.25 -6.35 8.62
N CYS A 117 -28.48 -5.78 7.43
CA CYS A 117 -27.80 -4.56 6.98
C CYS A 117 -28.17 -3.33 7.84
N GLU A 118 -29.42 -3.27 8.31
CA GLU A 118 -29.91 -2.23 9.23
C GLU A 118 -29.26 -2.39 10.61
N ALA A 119 -29.16 -3.63 11.11
CA ALA A 119 -28.54 -3.91 12.41
C ALA A 119 -27.03 -3.62 12.45
N ILE A 120 -26.29 -3.88 11.36
CA ILE A 120 -24.83 -3.67 11.31
C ILE A 120 -24.44 -2.22 10.96
N CYS A 121 -25.35 -1.41 10.44
CA CYS A 121 -25.04 -0.05 10.01
C CYS A 121 -24.62 0.81 11.22
N PRO A 122 -23.35 1.28 11.30
CA PRO A 122 -22.86 2.00 12.47
C PRO A 122 -23.51 3.38 12.64
N ALA A 123 -23.97 3.99 11.54
CA ALA A 123 -24.61 5.30 11.52
C ALA A 123 -26.15 5.23 11.50
N GLN A 124 -26.74 4.02 11.53
CA GLN A 124 -28.20 3.80 11.45
C GLN A 124 -28.88 4.51 10.25
N ALA A 125 -28.18 4.59 9.12
CA ALA A 125 -28.64 5.29 7.92
C ALA A 125 -29.64 4.48 7.06
N ILE A 126 -29.93 3.24 7.42
CA ILE A 126 -30.76 2.32 6.64
C ILE A 126 -32.03 2.03 7.43
N THR A 127 -33.20 2.19 6.82
CA THR A 127 -34.49 1.78 7.41
C THR A 127 -35.21 0.79 6.50
N ILE A 128 -35.59 -0.37 7.05
CA ILE A 128 -36.19 -1.47 6.27
C ILE A 128 -37.54 -1.91 6.86
N GLU A 129 -38.58 -1.83 6.03
CA GLU A 129 -39.90 -2.40 6.32
C GLU A 129 -40.18 -3.57 5.38
N ALA A 130 -40.76 -4.64 5.92
CA ALA A 130 -40.93 -5.91 5.23
C ALA A 130 -42.37 -6.37 5.35
N GLU A 131 -42.99 -6.68 4.21
CA GLU A 131 -44.32 -7.26 4.12
C GLU A 131 -44.30 -8.47 3.17
N PRO A 132 -45.16 -9.47 3.39
CA PRO A 132 -45.32 -10.56 2.44
C PRO A 132 -45.93 -10.05 1.14
N ARG A 133 -45.33 -10.39 0.00
CA ARG A 133 -45.90 -10.12 -1.32
C ARG A 133 -47.02 -11.12 -1.64
N ALA A 134 -47.83 -10.82 -2.66
CA ALA A 134 -48.87 -11.72 -3.18
C ALA A 134 -48.34 -13.13 -3.52
N ASP A 135 -47.07 -13.24 -3.92
CA ASP A 135 -46.41 -14.51 -4.24
C ASP A 135 -45.95 -15.29 -2.99
N GLY A 136 -46.22 -14.79 -1.78
CA GLY A 136 -45.77 -15.35 -0.51
C GLY A 136 -44.29 -15.09 -0.18
N SER A 137 -43.55 -14.45 -1.09
CA SER A 137 -42.15 -14.07 -0.87
C SER A 137 -42.04 -12.85 0.04
N ARG A 138 -41.00 -12.83 0.88
CA ARG A 138 -40.75 -11.73 1.83
C ARG A 138 -39.86 -10.68 1.19
N ARG A 139 -40.42 -9.49 0.93
CA ARG A 139 -39.76 -8.40 0.18
C ARG A 139 -39.87 -7.07 0.92
N THR A 140 -39.08 -6.09 0.52
CA THR A 140 -39.09 -4.77 1.16
C THR A 140 -40.15 -3.87 0.53
N THR A 141 -41.06 -3.34 1.34
CA THR A 141 -42.04 -2.33 0.90
C THR A 141 -41.41 -0.95 0.93
N ARG A 142 -40.71 -0.65 2.04
CA ARG A 142 -39.89 0.55 2.22
C ARG A 142 -38.44 0.15 2.43
N TYR A 143 -37.57 0.69 1.58
CA TYR A 143 -36.12 0.62 1.74
C TYR A 143 -35.60 2.03 1.52
N ASP A 144 -35.32 2.71 2.62
CA ASP A 144 -34.86 4.09 2.62
C ASP A 144 -33.39 4.13 3.02
N ILE A 145 -32.58 4.61 2.10
CA ILE A 145 -31.16 4.93 2.24
C ILE A 145 -30.97 6.16 1.36
N ASP A 146 -30.23 7.15 1.85
CA ASP A 146 -30.20 8.54 1.36
C ASP A 146 -29.76 8.74 -0.12
N MET A 147 -29.57 7.66 -0.88
CA MET A 147 -29.27 7.65 -2.32
C MET A 147 -30.06 6.54 -3.03
N THR A 148 -31.01 6.98 -3.85
CA THR A 148 -31.97 6.25 -4.72
C THR A 148 -31.84 4.72 -4.91
N LYS A 149 -32.93 4.02 -4.57
CA LYS A 149 -33.22 2.59 -4.88
C LYS A 149 -32.98 2.18 -6.36
N ASN A 150 -33.01 3.14 -7.29
CA ASN A 150 -32.98 2.90 -8.75
C ASN A 150 -31.56 2.87 -9.36
N ASN A 151 -30.50 2.99 -8.56
CA ASN A 151 -29.13 3.02 -9.08
C ASN A 151 -28.57 1.63 -9.43
N GLY A 152 -29.14 0.56 -8.87
CA GLY A 152 -28.74 -0.82 -9.15
C GLY A 152 -28.82 -1.16 -10.63
N ASP A 153 -29.93 -0.80 -11.29
CA ASP A 153 -30.15 -1.12 -12.70
C ASP A 153 -29.16 -0.39 -13.63
N LYS A 154 -28.69 0.80 -13.25
CA LYS A 154 -27.72 1.59 -14.05
C LYS A 154 -26.31 1.02 -13.98
N TRP A 155 -25.90 0.53 -12.81
CA TRP A 155 -24.52 0.12 -12.53
C TRP A 155 -24.33 -1.40 -12.44
N GLU A 156 -25.38 -2.22 -12.62
CA GLU A 156 -25.35 -3.67 -12.43
C GLU A 156 -24.19 -4.35 -13.19
N ALA A 157 -23.94 -3.93 -14.44
CA ALA A 157 -22.87 -4.49 -15.27
C ALA A 157 -21.46 -4.23 -14.68
N GLU A 158 -21.21 -3.01 -14.22
CA GLU A 158 -19.92 -2.63 -13.64
C GLU A 158 -19.73 -3.27 -12.26
N ILE A 159 -20.77 -3.27 -11.41
CA ILE A 159 -20.71 -3.92 -10.11
C ILE A 159 -20.52 -5.44 -10.30
N ALA A 160 -21.13 -6.08 -11.32
CA ALA A 160 -20.89 -7.49 -11.64
C ALA A 160 -19.42 -7.77 -11.96
N ALA A 161 -18.82 -6.94 -12.82
CA ALA A 161 -17.41 -7.06 -13.19
C ALA A 161 -16.48 -6.86 -11.99
N ASN A 162 -16.75 -5.87 -11.14
CA ASN A 162 -15.95 -5.60 -9.94
C ASN A 162 -16.05 -6.72 -8.91
N ILE A 163 -17.24 -7.30 -8.68
CA ILE A 163 -17.40 -8.47 -7.82
C ILE A 163 -16.68 -9.68 -8.42
N GLN A 164 -16.77 -9.90 -9.73
CA GLN A 164 -16.05 -10.99 -10.39
C GLN A 164 -14.53 -10.83 -10.32
N ALA A 165 -14.01 -9.62 -10.15
CA ALA A 165 -12.59 -9.39 -9.90
C ALA A 165 -12.20 -9.62 -8.41
N ASP A 166 -13.12 -9.39 -7.48
CA ASP A 166 -12.86 -9.37 -6.03
C ASP A 166 -13.30 -10.64 -5.27
N TYR A 167 -14.19 -11.46 -5.84
CA TYR A 167 -14.88 -12.54 -5.09
C TYR A 167 -13.95 -13.59 -4.46
N LEU A 168 -12.73 -13.79 -4.99
CA LEU A 168 -11.75 -14.73 -4.44
C LEU A 168 -11.10 -14.26 -3.14
N TYR A 169 -11.23 -12.98 -2.81
CA TYR A 169 -10.61 -12.35 -1.64
C TYR A 169 -11.62 -12.02 -0.53
N ARG A 170 -12.87 -12.42 -0.69
CA ARG A 170 -13.94 -12.32 0.31
C ARG A 170 -14.19 -13.68 0.93
#